data_AF-A0A661H3C3-F1
#
_entry.id   AF-A0A661H3C3-F1
#
_cell.length_a   1.000
_cell.length_b   1.000
_cell.length_c   1.000
_cell.angle_alpha   90.00
_cell.angle_beta   90.00
_cell.angle_gamma   90.00
#
_symmetry.space_group_name_H-M   'P 1'
#
loop_
_entity.id
_entity.type
_entity.pdbx_description
1 polymer ?
#
loop_
_entity_poly.entity_id
_entity_poly.type
_entity_poly.pdbx_seq_one_letter_code
_entity_poly.pdbx_strand_id
1 'polypeptide(L)'
;MERTLGSQIHLPKPVWTKLNLLWVSNFAIVGALNLVVAYGYSEDAWVSYKLYSAIGFTLLLTILTALLISPHLKDEQPEEPVNTE
;
A
#
# COMPACT_ATOMS: atom_id res chain seq x y z
N MET A 1 4.81 -1.29 -9.45
CA MET A 1 3.45 -0.72 -9.56
C MET A 1 3.32 0.35 -10.60
N GLU A 2 4.34 1.21 -10.76
CA GLU A 2 4.33 2.34 -11.69
C GLU A 2 3.95 1.97 -13.15
N ARG A 3 4.47 0.86 -13.69
CA ARG A 3 4.17 0.46 -15.09
C ARG A 3 2.75 -0.08 -15.34
N THR A 4 2.05 -0.56 -14.32
CA THR A 4 0.72 -1.19 -14.47
C THR A 4 -0.42 -0.27 -14.02
N LEU A 5 -0.15 0.64 -13.09
CA LEU A 5 -1.13 1.58 -12.53
C LEU A 5 -0.90 3.04 -12.99
N GLY A 6 0.29 3.38 -13.48
CA GLY A 6 0.63 4.74 -13.92
C GLY A 6 -0.05 5.20 -15.19
N SER A 7 -0.67 4.32 -15.97
CA SER A 7 -1.48 4.70 -17.14
C SER A 7 -2.90 5.14 -16.77
N GLN A 8 -3.36 4.85 -15.55
CA GLN A 8 -4.72 5.12 -15.07
C GLN A 8 -4.74 6.24 -14.01
N ILE A 9 -3.60 6.56 -13.39
CA ILE A 9 -3.48 7.58 -12.33
C ILE A 9 -2.20 8.40 -12.56
N HIS A 10 -2.32 9.71 -12.80
CA HIS A 10 -1.18 10.61 -12.95
C HIS A 10 -0.61 11.01 -11.58
N LEU A 11 0.14 10.10 -10.95
CA LEU A 11 0.87 10.42 -9.74
C LEU A 11 2.26 11.00 -10.06
N PRO A 12 2.71 12.07 -9.35
CA PRO A 12 4.07 12.57 -9.46
C PRO A 12 5.11 11.48 -9.15
N LYS A 13 6.24 11.47 -9.87
CA LYS A 13 7.34 10.51 -9.65
C LYS A 13 7.76 10.32 -8.18
N PRO A 14 7.85 11.38 -7.34
CA PRO A 14 8.17 11.22 -5.92
C PRO A 14 7.16 10.36 -5.14
N VAL A 15 5.89 10.40 -5.52
CA VAL A 15 4.81 9.62 -4.89
C VAL A 15 4.95 8.14 -5.25
N TRP A 16 5.29 7.83 -6.51
CA TRP A 16 5.60 6.47 -6.93
C TRP A 16 6.78 5.88 -6.15
N THR A 17 7.84 6.65 -5.93
CA THR A 17 8.98 6.19 -5.11
C THR A 17 8.55 5.90 -3.68
N LYS A 18 7.76 6.78 -3.05
CA LYS A 18 7.23 6.55 -1.70
C LYS A 18 6.34 5.31 -1.63
N LEU A 19 5.46 5.11 -2.62
CA LEU A 19 4.60 3.94 -2.70
C LEU A 19 5.43 2.65 -2.85
N ASN A 20 6.39 2.62 -3.78
CA ASN A 20 7.27 1.46 -3.94
C ASN A 20 8.06 1.17 -2.65
N LEU A 21 8.59 2.20 -1.97
CA LEU A 21 9.31 2.05 -0.70
C LEU A 21 8.40 1.49 0.41
N LEU A 22 7.16 1.95 0.47
CA LEU A 22 6.16 1.46 1.41
C LEU A 22 5.89 -0.03 1.20
N TRP A 23 5.71 -0.45 -0.05
CA TRP A 23 5.50 -1.85 -0.41
C TRP A 23 6.71 -2.73 -0.09
N VAL A 24 7.93 -2.27 -0.41
CA VAL A 24 9.18 -2.97 -0.07
C VAL A 24 9.31 -3.12 1.45
N SER A 25 9.06 -2.04 2.20
CA SER A 25 9.16 -2.05 3.67
C SER A 25 8.13 -2.98 4.29
N ASN A 26 6.89 -2.97 3.79
CA ASN A 26 5.85 -3.88 4.23
C ASN A 26 6.26 -5.35 4.03
N PHE A 27 6.71 -5.73 2.84
CA PHE A 27 7.15 -7.10 2.59
C PHE A 27 8.35 -7.51 3.44
N ALA A 28 9.31 -6.60 3.65
CA ALA A 28 10.45 -6.86 4.53
C ALA A 28 10.01 -7.12 5.98
N ILE A 29 9.10 -6.29 6.51
CA ILE A 29 8.57 -6.43 7.88
C ILE A 29 7.76 -7.73 8.00
N VAL A 30 6.85 -8.01 7.07
CA VAL A 30 6.05 -9.23 7.06
C VAL A 30 6.95 -10.46 6.99
N GLY A 31 7.97 -10.46 6.12
CA GLY A 31 8.93 -11.55 6.01
C GLY A 31 9.74 -11.75 7.29
N ALA A 32 10.24 -10.67 7.90
CA ALA A 32 10.98 -10.74 9.16
C ALA A 32 10.11 -11.30 10.30
N LEU A 33 8.89 -10.79 10.45
CA LEU A 33 7.94 -11.29 11.45
C LEU A 33 7.57 -12.76 11.19
N ASN A 34 7.41 -13.15 9.93
CA ASN A 34 7.14 -14.54 9.58
C ASN A 34 8.26 -15.48 10.03
N LEU A 35 9.53 -15.11 9.83
CA LEU A 35 10.67 -15.88 10.32
C LEU A 35 10.68 -15.97 11.85
N VAL A 36 10.47 -14.86 12.54
CA VAL A 36 10.40 -14.84 14.02
C VAL A 36 9.30 -15.78 14.53
N VAL A 37 8.11 -15.75 13.92
CA VAL A 37 7.01 -16.63 14.33
C VAL A 37 7.31 -18.09 13.99
N ALA A 38 7.87 -18.36 12.81
CA ALA A 38 8.17 -19.71 12.34
C ALA A 38 9.20 -20.44 13.22
N TYR A 39 10.23 -19.73 13.72
CA TYR A 39 11.29 -20.33 14.53
C TYR A 39 11.08 -20.19 16.05
N GLY A 40 10.23 -19.25 16.49
CA GLY A 40 10.04 -18.95 17.91
C GLY A 40 8.78 -19.55 18.56
N TYR A 41 7.82 -20.03 17.77
CA TYR A 41 6.51 -20.45 18.25
C TYR A 41 6.11 -21.84 17.74
N SER A 42 5.04 -22.41 18.30
CA SER A 42 4.49 -23.70 17.88
C SER A 42 3.88 -23.62 16.47
N GLU A 43 3.76 -24.78 15.82
CA GLU A 43 3.14 -24.89 14.50
C GLU A 43 1.70 -24.35 14.50
N ASP A 44 0.92 -24.64 15.53
CA ASP A 44 -0.45 -24.15 15.69
C ASP A 44 -0.52 -22.61 15.74
N ALA A 45 0.40 -21.99 16.48
CA ALA A 45 0.54 -20.54 16.51
C ALA A 45 1.00 -19.97 15.16
N TRP A 46 1.88 -20.67 14.44
CA TRP A 46 2.35 -20.27 13.12
C TRP A 46 1.27 -20.31 12.04
N VAL A 47 0.43 -21.36 12.04
CA VAL A 47 -0.71 -21.48 11.14
C VAL A 47 -1.73 -20.37 11.41
N SER A 48 -2.09 -20.17 12.68
CA SER A 48 -3.01 -19.10 13.10
C SER A 48 -2.46 -17.72 12.73
N TYR A 49 -1.17 -17.47 12.97
CA TYR A 49 -0.50 -16.24 12.58
C TYR A 49 -0.65 -16.00 11.08
N LYS A 50 -0.34 -16.97 10.21
CA LYS A 50 -0.47 -16.80 8.77
C LYS A 50 -1.88 -16.40 8.35
N LEU A 51 -2.91 -17.03 8.94
CA LEU A 51 -4.30 -16.75 8.63
C LEU A 51 -4.71 -15.31 8.98
N TYR A 52 -4.49 -14.89 10.23
CA TYR A 52 -4.92 -13.58 10.71
C TYR A 52 -4.03 -12.43 10.21
N SER A 53 -2.73 -12.68 10.12
CA SER A 53 -1.74 -11.67 9.70
C SER A 53 -1.96 -11.23 8.25
N ALA A 54 -2.35 -12.14 7.34
CA ALA A 54 -2.60 -11.81 5.95
C ALA A 54 -3.69 -10.73 5.81
N ILE A 55 -4.78 -10.86 6.57
CA ILE A 55 -5.88 -9.88 6.59
C ILE A 55 -5.39 -8.56 7.20
N GLY A 56 -4.72 -8.63 8.36
CA GLY A 56 -4.20 -7.45 9.05
C GLY A 56 -3.24 -6.63 8.20
N PHE A 57 -2.25 -7.27 7.57
CA PHE A 57 -1.29 -6.59 6.71
C PHE A 57 -1.93 -6.06 5.43
N THR A 58 -2.88 -6.77 4.84
CA THR A 58 -3.60 -6.29 3.64
C THR A 58 -4.40 -5.02 3.97
N LEU A 59 -5.15 -5.02 5.08
CA LEU A 59 -5.91 -3.85 5.51
C LEU A 59 -4.99 -2.68 5.86
N LEU A 60 -3.92 -2.92 6.63
CA LEU A 60 -2.92 -1.90 6.96
C LEU A 60 -2.32 -1.28 5.69
N LEU A 61 -1.85 -2.12 4.77
CA LEU A 61 -1.22 -1.68 3.53
C LEU A 61 -2.19 -0.91 2.63
N THR A 62 -3.46 -1.34 2.59
CA THR A 62 -4.52 -0.65 1.85
C THR A 62 -4.77 0.74 2.43
N ILE A 63 -4.92 0.86 3.75
CA ILE A 63 -5.12 2.14 4.44
C ILE A 63 -3.92 3.06 4.19
N LEU A 64 -2.70 2.56 4.38
CA LEU A 64 -1.48 3.35 4.17
C LEU A 64 -1.34 3.83 2.72
N THR A 65 -1.64 2.97 1.76
CA THR A 65 -1.64 3.31 0.33
C THR A 65 -2.71 4.36 0.03
N ALA A 66 -3.92 4.20 0.57
CA ALA A 66 -5.02 5.15 0.40
C ALA A 66 -4.67 6.52 0.99
N LEU A 67 -4.10 6.58 2.19
CA LEU A 67 -3.67 7.84 2.82
C LEU A 67 -2.56 8.54 2.03
N LEU A 68 -1.63 7.78 1.44
CA LEU A 68 -0.53 8.32 0.64
C LEU A 68 -1.02 8.90 -0.70
N ILE A 69 -2.02 8.25 -1.31
CA ILE A 69 -2.55 8.61 -2.63
C ILE A 69 -3.68 9.64 -2.54
N SER A 70 -4.53 9.59 -1.51
CA SER A 70 -5.71 10.45 -1.31
C SER A 70 -5.48 11.96 -1.55
N PRO A 71 -4.41 12.59 -1.03
CA PRO A 71 -4.19 14.01 -1.28
C PRO A 71 -3.89 14.32 -2.75
N HIS A 72 -3.27 13.39 -3.49
CA HIS A 72 -2.87 13.58 -4.89
C HIS A 72 -4.01 13.32 -5.88
N LEU A 73 -5.07 12.63 -5.47
CA LEU A 73 -6.28 12.43 -6.29
C LEU A 73 -7.19 13.67 -6.33
N LYS A 74 -7.01 14.61 -5.40
CA LYS A 74 -7.87 15.78 -5.24
C LYS A 74 -7.45 16.97 -6.11
N ASP A 75 -6.22 16.95 -6.61
CA ASP A 75 -5.64 18.00 -7.46
C ASP A 75 -5.93 17.80 -8.97
N GLU A 76 -6.59 16.71 -9.36
CA GLU A 76 -6.96 16.41 -10.77
C GLU A 76 -8.42 16.79 -11.11
N GLN A 77 -9.12 17.59 -10.31
CA GLN A 77 -10.39 18.17 -10.77
C GLN A 77 -10.06 19.24 -11.83
N PRO A 78 -10.42 19.06 -13.11
CA PRO A 78 -10.31 20.14 -14.07
C PRO A 78 -11.27 21.23 -13.58
N GLU A 79 -10.76 22.43 -13.32
CA GLU A 79 -11.63 23.60 -13.23
C GLU A 79 -12.38 23.68 -14.57
N GLU A 80 -13.67 23.32 -14.56
CA GLU A 80 -14.54 23.54 -15.71
C GLU A 80 -14.46 25.04 -16.03
N PRO A 81 -14.09 25.46 -17.25
CA PRO A 81 -14.15 26.86 -17.61
C PRO A 81 -15.61 27.29 -17.49
N VAL A 82 -15.90 28.14 -16.50
CA VAL A 82 -17.19 28.83 -16.35
C VAL A 82 -17.44 29.58 -17.66
N ASN A 83 -18.26 28.98 -18.53
CA ASN A 83 -18.72 29.62 -19.74
C ASN A 83 -19.71 30.70 -19.30
N THR A 84 -19.22 31.93 -19.21
CA THR A 84 -20.05 33.12 -19.01
C THR A 84 -20.51 33.55 -20.40
N GLU A 85 -21.67 33.03 -20.80
CA GLU A 85 -22.48 33.59 -21.88
C GLU A 85 -23.37 34.73 -21.36
#